data_AF-A0A1H4VUY6-F1
#
_entry.id   AF-A0A1H4VUY6-F1
#
_cell.length_a   1.000
_cell.length_b   1.000
_cell.length_c   1.000
_cell.angle_alpha   90.00
_cell.angle_beta   90.00
_cell.angle_gamma   90.00
#
_symmetry.space_group_name_H-M   'P 1'
#
loop_
_entity.id
_entity.type
_entity.pdbx_description
1 polymer ?
#
loop_
_entity_poly.entity_id
_entity_poly.type
_entity_poly.pdbx_seq_one_letter_code
_entity_poly.pdbx_strand_id
1 'polypeptide(L)'
;MKMLSEGVGKMIEHLAFTEFDMTGITNTVTRYKEAGWQADFDINDKQLGVVGIALENPIRRDGTIVIFEIHKLAKPGLFGRKAHWVVQLYSQDGGPSSRIKRGCVAASMQAYAISSAEKDLYHGFLSVADFDLAAIAY
;
A
#
# COMPACT_ATOMS: atom_id res chain seq x y z
N MET A 1 12.68 19.20 -37.61
CA MET A 1 13.48 19.30 -36.37
C MET A 1 12.81 20.33 -35.47
N LYS A 2 12.05 19.89 -34.47
CA LYS A 2 11.46 20.76 -33.44
C LYS A 2 11.87 20.17 -32.09
N MET A 3 12.60 20.96 -31.32
CA MET A 3 13.22 20.57 -30.07
C MET A 3 12.17 20.32 -28.98
N LEU A 4 12.48 19.28 -28.22
CA LEU A 4 12.07 18.91 -26.87
C LEU A 4 11.40 20.03 -26.05
N SER A 5 10.23 19.74 -25.49
CA SER A 5 9.78 20.33 -24.24
C SER A 5 9.41 19.20 -23.27
N GLU A 6 10.32 19.00 -22.32
CA GLU A 6 10.02 18.76 -20.90
C GLU A 6 9.35 17.43 -20.54
N GLY A 7 10.14 16.57 -19.88
CA GLY A 7 9.63 15.46 -19.11
C GLY A 7 8.60 15.97 -18.11
N VAL A 8 7.33 15.69 -18.41
CA VAL A 8 6.23 15.89 -17.49
C VAL A 8 6.50 14.97 -16.30
N GLY A 9 7.02 15.54 -15.21
CA GLY A 9 6.92 14.92 -13.89
C GLY A 9 5.43 14.68 -13.66
N LYS A 10 5.00 13.44 -13.89
CA LYS A 10 3.59 13.06 -13.83
C LYS A 10 3.18 13.23 -12.36
N MET A 11 2.50 14.33 -12.05
CA MET A 11 2.06 14.64 -10.69
C MET A 11 1.19 13.47 -10.20
N ILE A 12 1.68 12.76 -9.20
CA ILE A 12 0.92 11.71 -8.53
C ILE A 12 -0.17 12.42 -7.71
N GLU A 13 -1.42 12.15 -8.03
CA GLU A 13 -2.58 12.71 -7.32
C GLU A 13 -3.20 11.62 -6.46
N HIS A 14 -3.35 11.87 -5.16
CA HIS A 14 -4.06 10.97 -4.26
C HIS A 14 -5.56 11.21 -4.30
N LEU A 15 -6.34 10.15 -4.15
CA LEU A 15 -7.79 10.18 -4.04
C LEU A 15 -8.21 9.77 -2.63
N ALA A 16 -9.20 10.46 -2.06
CA ALA A 16 -9.77 10.05 -0.79
C ALA A 16 -10.34 8.62 -0.83
N PHE A 17 -10.21 7.92 0.30
CA PHE A 17 -10.88 6.64 0.53
C PHE A 17 -12.38 6.86 0.74
N THR A 18 -13.18 6.07 0.05
CA THR A 18 -14.64 6.00 0.22
C THR A 18 -15.01 4.98 1.30
N GLU A 19 -16.25 4.99 1.77
CA GLU A 19 -16.76 3.98 2.70
C GLU A 19 -16.70 2.55 2.13
N PHE A 20 -16.86 2.41 0.81
CA PHE A 20 -16.68 1.11 0.14
C PHE A 20 -15.22 0.64 0.21
N ASP A 21 -14.26 1.52 -0.05
CA ASP A 21 -12.83 1.21 0.08
C ASP A 21 -12.47 0.82 1.51
N MET A 22 -13.05 1.51 2.50
CA MET A 22 -12.83 1.21 3.92
C MET A 22 -13.43 -0.14 4.33
N THR A 23 -14.55 -0.54 3.74
CA THR A 23 -15.12 -1.88 3.97
C THR A 23 -14.12 -2.98 3.54
N GLY A 24 -13.41 -2.77 2.42
CA GLY A 24 -12.34 -3.66 1.98
C GLY A 24 -11.16 -3.76 2.96
N ILE A 25 -10.76 -2.63 3.54
CA ILE A 25 -9.72 -2.57 4.59
C ILE A 25 -10.17 -3.31 5.84
N THR A 26 -11.36 -3.01 6.36
CA THR A 26 -11.92 -3.66 7.56
C THR A 26 -12.00 -5.17 7.39
N ASN A 27 -12.51 -5.65 6.25
CA ASN A 27 -12.59 -7.09 5.97
C ASN A 27 -11.20 -7.75 5.91
N THR A 28 -10.21 -7.04 5.38
CA THR A 28 -8.81 -7.52 5.36
C THR A 28 -8.24 -7.64 6.76
N VAL A 29 -8.44 -6.63 7.61
CA VAL A 29 -7.97 -6.67 9.01
C VAL A 29 -8.69 -7.74 9.83
N THR A 30 -10.00 -7.91 9.64
CA THR A 30 -10.77 -9.00 10.27
C THR A 30 -10.18 -10.36 9.90
N ARG A 31 -9.90 -10.62 8.61
CA ARG A 31 -9.25 -11.85 8.15
C ARG A 31 -7.89 -12.09 8.83
N TYR A 32 -7.08 -11.04 9.02
CA TYR A 32 -5.81 -11.19 9.72
C TYR A 32 -6.00 -11.56 11.20
N LYS A 33 -6.97 -10.92 11.88
CA LYS A 33 -7.33 -11.25 13.26
C LYS A 33 -7.83 -12.69 13.39
N GLU A 34 -8.67 -13.15 12.46
CA GLU A 34 -9.14 -14.54 12.39
C GLU A 34 -8.00 -15.54 12.16
N ALA A 35 -6.97 -15.15 11.40
CA ALA A 35 -5.76 -15.94 11.20
C ALA A 35 -4.77 -15.87 12.39
N GLY A 36 -5.12 -15.20 13.48
CA GLY A 36 -4.33 -15.12 14.72
C GLY A 36 -3.28 -14.02 14.76
N TRP A 37 -3.32 -13.06 13.82
CA TRP A 37 -2.44 -11.89 13.85
C TRP A 37 -3.01 -10.81 14.76
N GLN A 38 -2.13 -10.03 15.39
CA GLN A 38 -2.52 -8.74 15.92
C GLN A 38 -2.49 -7.74 14.77
N ALA A 39 -3.65 -7.22 14.40
CA ALA A 39 -3.78 -6.34 13.26
C ALA A 39 -4.65 -5.14 13.59
N ASP A 40 -4.27 -3.96 13.12
CA ASP A 40 -5.11 -2.76 13.19
C ASP A 40 -4.83 -1.86 11.98
N PHE A 41 -5.70 -0.86 11.78
CA PHE A 41 -5.54 0.08 10.67
C PHE A 41 -5.64 1.53 11.15
N ASP A 42 -4.82 2.39 10.54
CA ASP A 42 -4.82 3.83 10.75
C ASP A 42 -5.51 4.54 9.58
N ILE A 43 -6.50 5.38 9.91
CA ILE A 43 -7.32 6.15 8.97
C ILE A 43 -7.12 7.65 9.05
N ASN A 44 -6.15 8.14 9.84
CA ASN A 44 -5.91 9.56 10.04
C ASN A 44 -5.75 10.30 8.69
N ASP A 45 -5.10 9.66 7.73
CA ASP A 45 -4.83 10.21 6.40
C ASP A 45 -5.76 9.68 5.30
N LYS A 46 -6.90 9.07 5.64
CA LYS A 46 -7.82 8.47 4.65
C LYS A 46 -8.35 9.49 3.63
N GLN A 47 -8.52 10.75 4.06
CA GLN A 47 -8.94 11.86 3.20
C GLN A 47 -7.82 12.34 2.27
N LEU A 48 -6.56 12.09 2.66
CA LEU A 48 -5.37 12.34 1.85
C LEU A 48 -5.02 11.13 0.96
N GLY A 49 -5.87 10.10 0.95
CA GLY A 49 -5.69 8.92 0.11
C GLY A 49 -4.66 7.92 0.62
N VAL A 50 -4.42 7.89 1.93
CA VAL A 50 -3.49 6.96 2.58
C VAL A 50 -4.18 6.26 3.77
N VAL A 51 -4.02 4.94 3.85
CA VAL A 51 -4.44 4.13 4.99
C VAL A 51 -3.32 3.16 5.34
N GLY A 52 -2.96 3.08 6.62
CA GLY A 52 -1.98 2.11 7.11
C GLY A 52 -2.67 0.87 7.68
N ILE A 53 -2.12 -0.32 7.45
CA ILE A 53 -2.44 -1.54 8.20
C ILE A 53 -1.17 -2.00 8.91
N ALA A 54 -1.21 -2.14 10.22
CA ALA A 54 -0.13 -2.71 11.01
C ALA A 54 -0.46 -4.17 11.37
N LEU A 55 0.53 -5.05 11.27
CA LEU A 55 0.43 -6.48 11.51
C LEU A 55 1.59 -6.91 12.41
N GLU A 56 1.28 -7.67 13.47
CA GLU A 56 2.27 -8.32 14.33
C GLU A 56 1.92 -9.80 14.48
N ASN A 57 2.92 -10.67 14.36
CA ASN A 57 2.74 -12.11 14.60
C ASN A 57 3.04 -12.44 16.07
N PRO A 58 2.01 -12.71 16.90
CA PRO A 58 2.22 -13.00 18.32
C PRO A 58 2.94 -14.34 18.57
N ILE A 59 3.04 -15.21 17.57
CA ILE A 59 3.72 -16.51 17.68
C ILE A 59 5.24 -16.34 17.62
N ARG A 60 5.75 -15.44 16.77
CA ARG A 60 7.21 -15.24 16.62
C ARG A 60 7.82 -14.55 17.84
N ARG A 61 7.03 -13.74 18.56
CA ARG A 61 7.43 -12.98 19.77
C ARG A 61 8.74 -12.19 19.62
N ASP A 62 9.10 -11.84 18.39
CA ASP A 62 10.28 -11.04 18.07
C ASP A 62 9.96 -9.52 18.06
N GLY A 63 8.68 -9.17 18.25
CA GLY A 63 8.20 -7.79 18.22
C GLY A 63 8.24 -7.16 16.83
N THR A 64 8.42 -7.95 15.78
CA THR A 64 8.45 -7.44 14.40
C THR A 64 7.07 -7.00 13.96
N ILE A 65 6.95 -5.74 13.58
CA ILE A 65 5.73 -5.17 13.01
C ILE A 65 5.92 -5.05 11.50
N VAL A 66 4.93 -5.52 10.74
CA VAL A 66 4.82 -5.29 9.31
C VAL A 66 3.76 -4.23 9.07
N ILE A 67 4.03 -3.27 8.19
CA ILE A 67 3.10 -2.19 7.88
C ILE A 67 2.84 -2.17 6.38
N PHE A 68 1.56 -2.19 6.01
CA PHE A 68 1.09 -1.96 4.66
C PHE A 68 0.55 -0.54 4.59
N GLU A 69 1.27 0.36 3.92
CA GLU A 69 0.80 1.71 3.64
C GLU A 69 0.11 1.71 2.28
N ILE A 70 -1.20 1.87 2.28
CA ILE A 70 -2.06 1.70 1.12
C ILE A 70 -2.41 3.08 0.58
N HIS A 71 -2.02 3.34 -0.65
CA HIS A 71 -2.28 4.57 -1.36
C HIS A 71 -3.33 4.37 -2.44
N LYS A 72 -4.30 5.28 -2.49
CA LYS A 72 -5.28 5.36 -3.57
C LYS A 72 -4.92 6.55 -4.45
N LEU A 73 -4.51 6.26 -5.68
CA LEU A 73 -3.99 7.24 -6.63
C LEU A 73 -4.96 7.44 -7.80
N ALA A 74 -5.02 8.65 -8.33
CA ALA A 74 -5.72 8.98 -9.54
C ALA A 74 -4.86 8.64 -10.74
N LYS A 75 -5.43 7.88 -11.67
CA LYS A 75 -4.78 7.55 -12.93
C LYS A 75 -5.63 8.00 -14.11
N PRO A 76 -5.04 8.70 -15.09
CA PRO A 76 -5.73 9.02 -16.34
C PRO A 76 -6.14 7.73 -17.05
N GLY A 77 -7.39 7.65 -17.48
CA GLY A 77 -7.91 6.59 -18.33
C GLY A 77 -8.73 7.16 -19.48
N LEU A 78 -9.13 6.27 -20.42
CA LEU A 78 -9.92 6.63 -21.60
C LEU A 78 -11.25 7.35 -21.28
N PHE A 79 -11.81 7.13 -20.08
CA PHE A 79 -13.07 7.72 -19.62
C PHE A 79 -12.91 8.44 -18.27
N GLY A 80 -11.93 9.34 -18.17
CA GLY A 80 -11.68 10.13 -16.95
C GLY A 80 -10.66 9.47 -16.03
N ARG A 81 -10.80 9.70 -14.72
CA ARG A 81 -9.84 9.21 -13.71
C ARG A 81 -10.29 7.87 -13.15
N LYS A 82 -9.36 6.93 -13.05
CA LYS A 82 -9.56 5.63 -12.39
C LYS A 82 -8.69 5.55 -11.15
N ALA A 83 -9.16 4.79 -10.16
CA ALA A 83 -8.34 4.48 -8.99
C ALA A 83 -7.21 3.52 -9.40
N HIS A 84 -6.00 3.81 -8.91
CA HIS A 84 -4.82 2.96 -8.97
C HIS A 84 -4.32 2.78 -7.55
N TRP A 85 -4.02 1.55 -7.17
CA TRP A 85 -3.73 1.20 -5.78
C TRP A 85 -2.27 0.81 -5.67
N VAL A 86 -1.58 1.41 -4.70
CA VAL A 86 -0.20 1.07 -4.36
C VAL A 86 -0.15 0.67 -2.90
N VAL A 87 0.48 -0.45 -2.59
CA VAL A 87 0.78 -0.88 -1.22
C VAL A 87 2.28 -0.81 -1.03
N GLN A 88 2.73 0.10 -0.18
CA GLN A 88 4.11 0.20 0.24
C GLN A 88 4.31 -0.65 1.50
N LEU A 89 5.29 -1.54 1.43
CA LEU A 89 5.60 -2.51 2.47
C LEU A 89 6.72 -1.98 3.36
N TYR A 90 6.51 -2.04 4.67
CA TYR A 90 7.53 -1.74 5.66
C TYR A 90 7.64 -2.86 6.69
N SER A 91 8.81 -2.96 7.30
CA SER A 91 9.00 -3.67 8.56
C SER A 91 9.57 -2.73 9.61
N GLN A 92 9.24 -2.97 10.86
CA GLN A 92 9.86 -2.33 12.01
C GLN A 92 10.24 -3.42 13.00
N ASP A 93 11.53 -3.49 13.34
CA ASP A 93 12.00 -4.35 14.42
C ASP A 93 11.55 -3.76 15.76
N GLY A 94 11.32 -4.62 16.78
CA GLY A 94 10.61 -4.33 18.05
C GLY A 94 11.19 -3.27 19.01
N GLY A 95 11.84 -2.24 18.49
CA GLY A 95 12.31 -1.06 19.22
C GLY A 95 11.88 0.26 18.56
N PRO A 96 12.43 1.41 19.00
CA PRO A 96 12.15 2.73 18.44
C PRO A 96 12.75 2.95 17.04
N SER A 97 13.17 1.87 16.38
CA SER A 97 13.77 1.84 15.05
C SER A 97 12.86 2.49 14.01
N SER A 98 13.48 3.18 13.04
CA SER A 98 12.77 3.69 11.87
C SER A 98 12.17 2.55 11.04
N ARG A 99 11.02 2.81 10.41
CA ARG A 99 10.41 1.89 9.45
C ARG A 99 11.40 1.60 8.32
N ILE A 100 11.69 0.32 8.07
CA ILE A 100 12.50 -0.14 6.95
C ILE A 100 11.57 -0.38 5.77
N LYS A 101 11.73 0.37 4.69
CA LYS A 101 11.00 0.12 3.45
C LYS A 101 11.46 -1.22 2.85
N ARG A 102 10.51 -2.07 2.51
CA ARG A 102 10.74 -3.43 2.00
C ARG A 102 10.37 -3.61 0.53
N GLY A 103 9.43 -2.82 0.03
CA GLY A 103 9.02 -2.86 -1.39
C GLY A 103 7.72 -2.13 -1.63
N CYS A 104 7.26 -2.13 -2.89
CA CYS A 104 5.96 -1.60 -3.29
C CYS A 104 5.25 -2.58 -4.22
N VAL A 105 3.93 -2.62 -4.16
CA VAL A 105 3.09 -3.44 -5.04
C VAL A 105 1.97 -2.56 -5.58
N ALA A 106 1.66 -2.68 -6.87
CA ALA A 106 0.61 -1.87 -7.50
C ALA A 106 -0.42 -2.72 -8.24
N ALA A 107 -1.69 -2.31 -8.21
CA ALA A 107 -2.75 -2.92 -8.99
C ALA A 107 -3.89 -1.93 -9.29
N SER A 108 -4.71 -2.26 -10.29
CA SER A 108 -5.92 -1.50 -10.64
C SER A 108 -7.08 -1.69 -9.64
N MET A 109 -7.01 -2.72 -8.79
CA MET A 109 -8.02 -3.04 -7.78
C MET A 109 -7.38 -3.17 -6.41
N GLN A 110 -8.01 -2.58 -5.39
CA GLN A 110 -7.53 -2.57 -4.01
C GLN A 110 -7.22 -3.98 -3.49
N ALA A 111 -8.17 -4.91 -3.65
CA ALA A 111 -8.03 -6.29 -3.19
C ALA A 111 -6.82 -7.02 -3.82
N TYR A 112 -6.52 -6.74 -5.09
CA TYR A 112 -5.36 -7.34 -5.76
C TYR A 112 -4.04 -6.72 -5.32
N ALA A 113 -4.01 -5.40 -5.05
CA ALA A 113 -2.82 -4.76 -4.52
C ALA A 113 -2.47 -5.32 -3.12
N ILE A 114 -3.48 -5.46 -2.25
CA ILE A 114 -3.34 -6.05 -0.91
C ILE A 114 -2.93 -7.52 -1.01
N SER A 115 -3.63 -8.34 -1.79
CA SER A 115 -3.30 -9.78 -1.91
C SER A 115 -1.90 -10.02 -2.50
N SER A 116 -1.45 -9.15 -3.39
CA SER A 116 -0.09 -9.24 -3.94
C SER A 116 0.96 -8.80 -2.92
N ALA A 117 0.66 -7.81 -2.08
CA ALA A 117 1.50 -7.41 -0.94
C ALA A 117 1.58 -8.50 0.14
N GLU A 118 0.48 -9.22 0.42
CA GLU A 118 0.44 -10.40 1.29
C GLU A 118 1.38 -11.52 0.78
N LYS A 119 1.33 -11.80 -0.53
CA LYS A 119 2.24 -12.78 -1.16
C LYS A 119 3.69 -12.33 -1.04
N ASP A 120 3.97 -11.05 -1.28
CA ASP A 120 5.32 -10.51 -1.16
C ASP A 120 5.86 -10.65 0.26
N LEU A 121 5.05 -10.35 1.27
CA LEU A 121 5.36 -10.60 2.68
C LEU A 121 5.66 -12.09 2.94
N TYR A 122 4.80 -13.00 2.46
CA TYR A 122 4.98 -14.45 2.68
C TYR A 122 6.27 -14.98 2.06
N HIS A 123 6.72 -14.38 0.95
CA HIS A 123 7.96 -14.74 0.27
C HIS A 123 9.20 -13.96 0.74
N GLY A 124 9.08 -13.17 1.81
CA GLY A 124 10.22 -12.49 2.44
C GLY A 124 10.58 -11.15 1.81
N PHE A 125 9.60 -10.41 1.30
CA PHE A 125 9.73 -9.08 0.67
C PHE A 125 10.57 -9.12 -0.62
N LEU A 126 10.05 -9.77 -1.66
CA LEU A 126 10.75 -9.93 -2.93
C LEU A 126 10.59 -8.70 -3.86
N SER A 127 9.60 -7.84 -3.62
CA SER A 127 9.37 -6.68 -4.45
C SER A 127 10.50 -5.66 -4.31
N VAL A 128 11.18 -5.39 -5.42
CA VAL A 128 12.24 -4.38 -5.52
C VAL A 128 11.73 -3.03 -6.03
N ALA A 129 10.43 -2.90 -6.29
CA ALA A 129 9.86 -1.66 -6.82
C ALA A 129 9.86 -0.56 -5.76
N ASP A 130 10.27 0.65 -6.14
CA ASP A 130 10.05 1.85 -5.34
C ASP A 130 8.64 2.41 -5.53
N PHE A 131 8.33 3.49 -4.82
CA PHE A 131 6.99 4.08 -4.84
C PHE A 131 6.69 4.73 -6.18
N ASP A 132 7.63 5.50 -6.73
CA ASP A 132 7.42 6.25 -7.96
C ASP A 132 7.16 5.31 -9.13
N LEU A 133 7.96 4.23 -9.24
CA LEU A 133 7.74 3.17 -10.21
C LEU A 133 6.38 2.50 -10.04
N ALA A 134 5.98 2.16 -8.80
CA ALA A 134 4.68 1.54 -8.53
C ALA A 134 3.49 2.49 -8.81
N ALA A 135 3.65 3.78 -8.51
CA ALA A 135 2.63 4.80 -8.70
C ALA A 135 2.38 5.11 -10.18
N ILE A 136 3.42 5.03 -11.02
CA ILE A 136 3.30 5.24 -12.47
C ILE A 136 3.10 3.94 -13.26
N ALA A 137 3.24 2.77 -12.63
CA ALA A 137 3.12 1.48 -13.29
C ALA A 137 1.75 1.31 -13.98
N TYR A 138 1.82 0.86 -15.24
CA TYR A 138 0.73 0.62 -16.21
C TYR A 138 0.16 1.84 -16.92
#